data_AF-A0A925S1E3-F1
#
_entry.id   AF-A0A925S1E3-F1
#
_cell.length_a   1.000
_cell.length_b   1.000
_cell.length_c   1.000
_cell.angle_alpha   90.00
_cell.angle_beta   90.00
_cell.angle_gamma   90.00
#
_symmetry.space_group_name_H-M   'P 1'
#
loop_
_entity.id
_entity.type
_entity.pdbx_description
1 polymer ?
#
loop_
_entity_poly.entity_id
_entity_poly.type
_entity_poly.pdbx_seq_one_letter_code
_entity_poly.pdbx_strand_id
1 'polypeptide(L)'
;ARGGIVMQTESGFGSAGLNKKRFSARANVIRILHDDGSMGVYAHLKANGVYVQVGDRVGIGQQIALSGNTGYSSGPHLHFCLQVNRGMRLVSIPFRMVGDRGYLPLPKL
;
A
#
# COMPACT_ATOMS: atom_id res chain seq x y z
N ALA A 1 -9.83 -0.76 -3.87
CA ALA A 1 -9.09 0.50 -3.68
C ALA A 1 -9.97 1.67 -4.13
N ARG A 2 -9.88 2.84 -3.49
CA ARG A 2 -10.45 4.07 -4.07
C ARG A 2 -9.64 4.46 -5.31
N GLY A 3 -10.28 5.15 -6.26
CA GLY A 3 -9.57 5.72 -7.40
C GLY A 3 -8.59 6.82 -7.00
N GLY A 4 -7.64 7.15 -7.87
CA GLY A 4 -6.63 8.16 -7.58
C GLY A 4 -5.49 8.16 -8.59
N ILE A 5 -4.43 8.92 -8.29
CA ILE A 5 -3.19 9.00 -9.07
C ILE A 5 -2.09 8.21 -8.38
N VAL A 6 -1.37 7.37 -9.12
CA VAL A 6 -0.20 6.64 -8.62
C VAL A 6 0.96 7.62 -8.44
N MET A 7 1.42 7.78 -7.20
CA MET A 7 2.49 8.71 -6.83
C MET A 7 3.85 8.03 -6.63
N GLN A 8 3.85 6.73 -6.35
CA GLN A 8 5.06 5.96 -6.08
C GLN A 8 4.84 4.50 -6.44
N THR A 9 5.85 3.89 -7.06
CA THR A 9 5.92 2.45 -7.31
C THR A 9 7.32 1.94 -7.01
N GLU A 10 7.40 0.78 -6.35
CA GLU A 10 8.62 -0.01 -6.21
C GLU A 10 8.25 -1.49 -6.35
N SER A 11 9.00 -2.24 -7.15
CA SER A 11 8.68 -3.62 -7.51
C SER A 11 9.90 -4.54 -7.63
N GLY A 12 11.12 -4.03 -7.42
CA GLY A 12 12.36 -4.75 -7.70
C GLY A 12 12.89 -5.60 -6.55
N PHE A 13 12.36 -5.47 -5.32
CA PHE A 13 12.87 -6.25 -4.20
C PHE A 13 12.33 -7.68 -4.21
N GLY A 14 13.24 -8.67 -4.09
CA GLY A 14 12.92 -10.10 -4.15
C GLY A 14 12.97 -10.85 -2.82
N SER A 15 13.15 -10.16 -1.69
CA SER A 15 13.39 -10.85 -0.41
C SER A 15 12.72 -10.15 0.77
N ALA A 16 12.44 -10.93 1.82
CA ALA A 16 11.93 -10.46 3.10
C ALA A 16 12.75 -11.02 4.27
N GLY A 17 12.56 -10.42 5.45
CA GLY A 17 13.07 -10.96 6.70
C GLY A 17 12.90 -10.01 7.88
N LEU A 18 13.21 -10.53 9.07
CA LEU A 18 13.02 -9.84 10.35
C LEU A 18 14.24 -9.03 10.82
N ASN A 19 15.29 -8.93 10.00
CA ASN A 19 16.38 -8.00 10.28
C ASN A 19 15.98 -6.58 9.85
N LYS A 20 15.60 -5.75 10.82
CA LYS A 20 15.12 -4.38 10.58
C LYS A 20 16.12 -3.54 9.78
N LYS A 21 17.42 -3.59 10.11
CA LYS A 21 18.46 -2.84 9.41
C LYS A 21 18.57 -3.23 7.93
N ARG A 22 18.41 -4.53 7.63
CA ARG A 22 18.52 -5.04 6.26
C ARG A 22 17.29 -4.80 5.41
N PHE A 23 16.09 -4.87 6.00
CA PHE A 23 14.85 -5.03 5.24
C PHE A 23 13.85 -3.85 5.32
N SER A 24 14.01 -2.90 6.26
CA SER A 24 12.99 -1.83 6.45
C SER A 24 12.75 -0.96 5.22
N ALA A 25 13.77 -0.74 4.39
CA ALA A 25 13.67 0.07 3.18
C ALA A 25 13.49 -0.76 1.89
N ARG A 26 13.21 -2.07 2.01
CA ARG A 26 13.23 -3.02 0.88
C ARG A 26 11.88 -3.67 0.60
N ALA A 27 10.79 -2.97 0.89
CA ALA A 27 9.43 -3.42 0.56
C ALA A 27 9.03 -2.88 -0.82
N ASN A 28 8.47 -3.74 -1.67
CA ASN A 28 7.77 -3.29 -2.86
C ASN A 28 6.46 -2.63 -2.44
N VAL A 29 6.14 -1.49 -3.05
CA VAL A 29 5.08 -0.60 -2.58
C VAL A 29 4.43 0.15 -3.73
N ILE A 30 3.13 0.44 -3.58
CA ILE A 30 2.41 1.43 -4.37
C ILE A 30 1.83 2.48 -3.41
N ARG A 31 1.93 3.76 -3.79
CA ARG A 31 1.22 4.87 -3.16
C ARG A 31 0.26 5.50 -4.15
N ILE A 32 -1.02 5.61 -3.78
CA ILE A 32 -2.05 6.26 -4.59
C ILE A 32 -2.57 7.47 -3.84
N LEU A 33 -2.53 8.65 -4.46
CA LEU A 33 -3.16 9.88 -3.98
C LEU A 33 -4.61 9.92 -4.42
N HIS A 34 -5.51 10.06 -3.45
CA HIS A 34 -6.95 10.19 -3.67
C HIS A 34 -7.36 11.66 -3.77
N ASP A 35 -8.55 11.92 -4.31
CA ASP A 35 -9.06 13.29 -4.55
C ASP A 35 -9.25 14.08 -3.25
N ASP A 36 -9.40 13.40 -2.10
CA ASP A 36 -9.48 14.03 -0.76
C ASP A 36 -8.11 14.38 -0.16
N GLY A 37 -7.02 14.20 -0.92
CA GLY A 37 -5.65 14.48 -0.49
C GLY A 37 -5.02 13.41 0.39
N SER A 38 -5.75 12.34 0.74
CA SER A 38 -5.19 11.19 1.45
C SER A 38 -4.49 10.22 0.49
N MET A 39 -3.56 9.44 1.03
CA MET A 39 -2.75 8.49 0.27
C MET A 39 -2.95 7.07 0.78
N GLY A 40 -3.43 6.18 -0.09
CA GLY A 40 -3.43 4.75 0.16
C GLY A 40 -2.05 4.16 -0.11
N VAL A 41 -1.50 3.41 0.84
CA VAL A 41 -0.21 2.72 0.71
C VAL A 41 -0.43 1.22 0.73
N TYR A 42 0.12 0.52 -0.26
CA TYR A 42 0.02 -0.93 -0.43
C TYR A 42 1.44 -1.49 -0.45
N ALA A 43 1.87 -2.20 0.59
CA ALA A 43 3.26 -2.64 0.77
C ALA A 43 3.40 -4.16 0.91
N HIS A 44 4.65 -4.63 0.91
CA HIS A 44 5.04 -6.05 0.85
C HIS A 44 4.60 -6.73 -0.44
N LEU A 45 4.51 -5.98 -1.54
CA LEU A 45 4.04 -6.50 -2.83
C LEU A 45 5.02 -7.53 -3.42
N LYS A 46 4.51 -8.41 -4.28
CA LYS A 46 5.32 -9.43 -4.94
C LYS A 46 6.38 -8.77 -5.84
N ALA A 47 7.58 -9.35 -5.89
CA ALA A 47 8.60 -8.94 -6.85
C ALA A 47 8.05 -9.03 -8.28
N ASN A 48 8.27 -7.98 -9.08
CA ASN A 48 7.70 -7.83 -10.43
C ASN A 48 6.16 -7.98 -10.48
N GLY A 49 5.49 -7.72 -9.37
CA GLY A 49 4.03 -7.89 -9.21
C GLY A 49 3.25 -6.58 -9.20
N VAL A 50 3.85 -5.46 -9.60
CA VAL A 50 3.19 -4.14 -9.74
C VAL A 50 2.78 -3.93 -11.19
N TYR A 51 1.51 -3.55 -11.43
CA TYR A 51 0.91 -3.44 -12.76
C TYR A 51 0.62 -2.01 -13.21
N VAL A 52 0.98 -1.04 -12.39
CA VAL A 52 0.75 0.39 -12.63
C VAL A 52 2.06 1.14 -12.52
N GLN A 53 2.13 2.32 -13.11
CA GLN A 53 3.29 3.19 -13.13
C GLN A 53 2.97 4.53 -12.47
N VAL A 54 4.01 5.26 -12.05
CA VAL A 54 3.85 6.61 -11.52
C VAL A 54 3.18 7.51 -12.57
N GLY A 55 2.16 8.26 -12.16
CA GLY A 55 1.35 9.12 -13.03
C GLY A 55 0.05 8.47 -13.51
N ASP A 56 -0.08 7.14 -13.42
CA ASP A 56 -1.32 6.46 -13.82
C ASP A 56 -2.51 6.91 -12.97
N ARG A 57 -3.64 7.16 -13.62
CA ARG A 57 -4.94 7.27 -12.94
C ARG A 57 -5.57 5.89 -12.81
N VAL A 58 -5.87 5.49 -11.58
CA VAL A 58 -6.51 4.19 -11.29
C VAL A 58 -7.96 4.36 -10.86
N GLY A 59 -8.81 3.44 -11.30
CA GLY A 59 -10.22 3.35 -10.93
C GLY A 59 -10.50 2.44 -9.73
N ILE A 60 -11.71 2.53 -9.18
CA ILE A 60 -12.19 1.56 -8.18
C ILE A 60 -12.28 0.18 -8.84
N GLY A 61 -11.80 -0.85 -8.14
CA GLY A 61 -11.81 -2.23 -8.63
C GLY A 61 -10.67 -2.58 -9.58
N GLN A 62 -9.90 -1.60 -10.08
CA GLN A 62 -8.73 -1.87 -10.92
C GLN A 62 -7.67 -2.63 -10.14
N GLN A 63 -7.15 -3.70 -10.75
CA GLN A 63 -6.02 -4.45 -10.20
C GLN A 63 -4.74 -3.63 -10.38
N ILE A 64 -4.03 -3.36 -9.28
CA ILE A 64 -2.80 -2.54 -9.28
C ILE A 64 -1.54 -3.35 -8.98
N ALA A 65 -1.66 -4.49 -8.29
CA ALA A 65 -0.54 -5.36 -7.93
C ALA A 65 -0.99 -6.74 -7.44
N LEU A 66 -0.01 -7.61 -7.18
CA LEU A 66 -0.13 -8.84 -6.38
C LEU A 66 0.43 -8.65 -4.97
N SER A 67 -0.27 -9.17 -3.95
CA SER A 67 0.29 -9.32 -2.61
C SER A 67 1.52 -10.23 -2.62
N GLY A 68 2.47 -10.00 -1.72
CA GLY A 68 3.70 -10.76 -1.68
C GLY A 68 4.30 -10.87 -0.30
N ASN A 69 5.63 -10.97 -0.26
CA ASN A 69 6.43 -11.05 0.95
C ASN A 69 7.80 -10.40 0.71
N THR A 70 7.84 -9.06 0.71
CA THR A 70 9.07 -8.30 0.45
C THR A 70 9.32 -7.27 1.55
N GLY A 71 10.58 -6.99 1.86
CA GLY A 71 10.95 -6.05 2.91
C GLY A 71 10.82 -6.62 4.33
N TYR A 72 10.62 -5.74 5.31
CA TYR A 72 10.51 -6.14 6.72
C TYR A 72 9.16 -6.80 6.98
N SER A 73 9.09 -8.10 6.74
CA SER A 73 7.88 -8.92 6.79
C SER A 73 8.21 -10.30 7.35
N SER A 74 7.30 -10.87 8.15
CA SER A 74 7.39 -12.22 8.72
C SER A 74 6.84 -13.31 7.79
N GLY A 75 6.01 -12.95 6.82
CA GLY A 75 5.36 -13.89 5.92
C GLY A 75 4.45 -13.19 4.91
N PRO A 76 3.88 -13.91 3.94
CA PRO A 76 3.06 -13.31 2.89
C PRO A 76 1.80 -12.63 3.44
N HIS A 77 1.66 -11.34 3.19
CA HIS A 77 0.47 -10.54 3.54
C HIS A 77 0.46 -9.22 2.77
N LEU A 78 -0.66 -8.51 2.84
CA LEU A 78 -0.75 -7.12 2.38
C LEU A 78 -0.66 -6.19 3.59
N HIS A 79 0.30 -5.29 3.60
CA HIS A 79 0.25 -4.13 4.49
C HIS A 79 -0.50 -3.00 3.77
N PHE A 80 -1.58 -2.53 4.38
CA PHE A 80 -2.33 -1.37 3.90
C PHE A 80 -2.44 -0.32 5.00
N CYS A 81 -2.17 0.94 4.65
CA CYS A 81 -2.52 2.07 5.50
C CYS A 81 -2.98 3.27 4.67
N LEU A 82 -3.77 4.14 5.31
CA LEU A 82 -4.15 5.43 4.78
C LEU A 82 -3.34 6.51 5.48
N GLN A 83 -2.69 7.38 4.72
CA GLN A 83 -1.84 8.45 5.25
C GLN A 83 -2.30 9.82 4.74
N VAL A 84 -2.06 10.86 5.54
CA VAL A 84 -2.23 12.26 5.13
C VAL A 84 -0.96 13.03 5.43
N ASN A 85 -0.72 14.11 4.69
CA ASN A 85 0.33 15.07 5.02
C ASN A 85 -0.20 16.01 6.13
N ARG A 86 0.48 16.06 7.27
CA ARG A 86 0.25 17.02 8.36
C ARG A 86 1.57 17.68 8.72
N GLY A 87 1.73 18.95 8.32
CA GLY A 87 2.93 19.73 8.62
C GLY A 87 4.21 19.06 8.08
N MET A 88 4.22 18.67 6.80
CA MET A 88 5.33 17.96 6.12
C MET A 88 5.64 16.56 6.68
N ARG A 89 4.73 15.98 7.48
CA ARG A 89 4.86 14.61 7.99
C ARG A 89 3.74 13.74 7.44
N LEU A 90 4.08 12.52 7.02
CA LEU A 90 3.10 11.48 6.70
C LEU A 90 2.58 10.86 7.99
N VAL A 91 1.28 11.04 8.23
CA VAL A 91 0.59 10.52 9.43
C VAL A 91 -0.43 9.49 8.97
N SER A 92 -0.32 8.26 9.48
CA SER A 92 -1.32 7.23 9.28
C SER A 92 -2.60 7.59 10.05
N ILE A 93 -3.75 7.49 9.39
CA ILE A 93 -5.06 7.84 9.94
C ILE A 93 -6.00 6.62 9.94
N PRO A 94 -7.00 6.58 10.84
CA PRO A 94 -8.05 5.59 10.78
C PRO A 94 -8.80 5.62 9.45
N PHE A 95 -9.23 4.47 8.97
CA PHE A 95 -10.06 4.33 7.78
C PHE A 95 -11.12 3.24 8.01
N ARG A 96 -12.15 3.24 7.17
CA ARG A 96 -13.13 2.15 7.08
C ARG A 96 -12.98 1.47 5.74
N MET A 97 -13.09 0.14 5.72
CA MET A 97 -13.22 -0.62 4.49
C MET A 97 -14.70 -0.89 4.23
N VAL A 98 -15.12 -0.68 2.99
CA VAL A 98 -16.47 -1.02 2.52
C VAL A 98 -16.29 -2.06 1.44
N GLY A 99 -16.90 -3.23 1.62
CA GLY A 99 -17.01 -4.26 0.61
C GLY A 99 -18.47 -4.43 0.18
N ASP A 100 -18.72 -5.45 -0.65
CA ASP A 100 -20.06 -5.69 -1.23
C ASP A 100 -21.13 -5.99 -0.18
N ARG A 101 -20.73 -6.42 1.03
CA ARG A 101 -21.61 -6.68 2.18
C ARG A 101 -21.66 -5.52 3.18
N GLY A 102 -21.24 -4.32 2.79
CA GLY A 102 -21.18 -3.14 3.66
C GLY A 102 -19.84 -3.01 4.37
N TYR A 103 -19.86 -2.44 5.58
CA TYR A 103 -18.63 -2.17 6.33
C TYR A 103 -17.94 -3.47 6.74
N LEU A 104 -16.64 -3.55 6.44
CA LEU A 104 -15.78 -4.60 6.97
C LEU A 104 -15.41 -4.23 8.41
N PRO A 105 -15.84 -4.99 9.43
CA PRO A 105 -15.49 -4.70 10.80
C PRO A 105 -13.98 -4.91 10.99
N LEU A 106 -13.26 -3.83 11.26
CA LEU A 106 -11.87 -3.92 11.68
C LEU A 106 -11.83 -4.13 13.19
N PRO A 107 -10.95 -5.01 13.73
CA PRO A 107 -10.78 -5.14 15.17
C PRO A 107 -10.48 -3.76 15.76
N LYS A 108 -11.16 -3.41 16.84
CA LYS A 108 -10.74 -2.26 17.64
C LYS A 108 -9.42 -2.67 18.31
N LEU A 109 -8.34 -1.98 17.98
CA LEU A 109 -7.06 -2.06 18.69
C LEU A 109 -7.17 -1.35 20.04
#